data_AF-A0A925YF32-F1
#
_entry.id   AF-A0A925YF32-F1
#
_cell.length_a   1.000
_cell.length_b   1.000
_cell.length_c   1.000
_cell.angle_alpha   90.00
_cell.angle_beta   90.00
_cell.angle_gamma   90.00
#
_symmetry.space_group_name_H-M   'P 1'
#
loop_
_entity.id
_entity.type
_entity.pdbx_description
1 polymer ?
#
loop_
_entity_poly.entity_id
_entity_poly.type
_entity_poly.pdbx_seq_one_letter_code
_entity_poly.pdbx_strand_id
1 'polypeptide(L)'
;PFHMWAPDAYEGAPTPVTGFMAAGVKAAAFGGILRILDTAFGNPLLVFDFTGWANIIVVLAAATMILGNLAALRQDNIKRLLAYSSIGHAGYLLVGVAAMGLGVVTAKPAVLFYLVAYTFTTLGSFGVIAWIGNRTDERLFVGDWAGTAQSRPGVALAMTLFLLSLGGVPPTGGFFAKFFLFRAAMESPQLYWLVVVGVLTSVVSIYYYLRIVIAMYFRDPLRPLEPTDAASTRAALLITAVAVLLTGILPGSFVEWASPLAGK
;
A
#
# COMPACT_ATOMS: atom_id res chain seq x y z
N PRO A 1 15.12 -1.73 8.40
CA PRO A 1 16.60 -1.76 8.19
C PRO A 1 17.00 -2.12 6.75
N PHE A 2 16.29 -3.04 6.08
CA PHE A 2 16.65 -3.52 4.74
C PHE A 2 15.93 -2.79 3.58
N HIS A 3 15.45 -1.56 3.80
CA HIS A 3 14.61 -0.85 2.82
C HIS A 3 15.39 0.09 1.90
N MET A 4 16.70 0.30 2.12
CA MET A 4 17.51 1.33 1.45
C MET A 4 17.52 1.21 -0.08
N TRP A 5 17.39 0.00 -0.60
CA TRP A 5 17.37 -0.26 -2.04
C TRP A 5 16.06 0.19 -2.71
N ALA A 6 14.94 0.21 -1.97
CA ALA A 6 13.61 0.31 -2.57
C ALA A 6 13.35 1.68 -3.23
N PRO A 7 13.66 2.84 -2.61
CA PRO A 7 13.46 4.14 -3.25
C PRO A 7 14.25 4.29 -4.56
N ASP A 8 15.52 3.89 -4.56
CA ASP A 8 16.40 4.03 -5.73
C ASP A 8 16.02 3.05 -6.84
N ALA A 9 15.69 1.81 -6.49
CA ALA A 9 15.21 0.81 -7.45
C ALA A 9 13.87 1.22 -8.08
N TYR A 10 12.94 1.76 -7.28
CA TYR A 10 11.64 2.17 -7.80
C TYR A 10 11.78 3.36 -8.73
N GLU A 11 12.57 4.36 -8.37
CA GLU A 11 12.78 5.54 -9.20
C GLU A 11 13.47 5.20 -10.52
N GLY A 12 14.52 4.37 -10.48
CA GLY A 12 15.33 4.03 -11.65
C GLY A 12 14.77 2.95 -12.56
N ALA A 13 13.89 2.05 -12.08
CA ALA A 13 13.32 0.99 -12.90
C ALA A 13 12.14 1.50 -13.77
N PRO A 14 11.85 0.89 -14.93
CA PRO A 14 10.65 1.23 -15.70
C PRO A 14 9.37 1.16 -14.85
N THR A 15 8.45 2.12 -15.03
CA THR A 15 7.24 2.22 -14.21
C THR A 15 6.42 0.91 -14.11
N PRO A 16 6.16 0.15 -15.20
CA PRO A 16 5.44 -1.12 -15.10
C PRO A 16 6.17 -2.17 -14.25
N VAL A 17 7.50 -2.24 -14.35
CA VAL A 17 8.35 -3.14 -13.53
C VAL A 17 8.26 -2.73 -12.07
N THR A 18 8.30 -1.43 -11.80
CA THR A 18 8.15 -0.88 -10.45
C THR A 18 6.80 -1.24 -9.85
N GLY A 19 5.71 -1.12 -10.61
CA GLY A 19 4.37 -1.53 -10.17
C GLY A 19 4.29 -3.01 -9.82
N PHE A 20 4.86 -3.88 -10.67
CA PHE A 20 4.94 -5.33 -10.39
C PHE A 20 5.76 -5.63 -9.13
N MET A 21 6.92 -4.99 -8.96
CA MET A 21 7.75 -5.15 -7.76
C MET A 21 7.04 -4.65 -6.49
N ALA A 22 6.34 -3.52 -6.57
CA ALA A 22 5.65 -2.92 -5.44
C ALA A 22 4.47 -3.76 -4.94
N ALA A 23 3.78 -4.43 -5.86
CA ALA A 23 2.59 -5.22 -5.56
C ALA A 23 2.89 -6.72 -5.48
N GLY A 24 3.25 -7.36 -6.60
CA GLY A 24 3.36 -8.82 -6.73
C GLY A 24 4.48 -9.42 -5.90
N VAL A 25 5.69 -8.84 -5.98
CA VAL A 25 6.84 -9.33 -5.19
C VAL A 25 6.57 -9.16 -3.70
N LYS A 26 5.92 -8.07 -3.28
CA LYS A 26 5.53 -7.87 -1.89
C LYS A 26 4.49 -8.89 -1.42
N ALA A 27 3.46 -9.15 -2.22
CA ALA A 27 2.44 -10.14 -1.89
C ALA A 27 3.06 -11.54 -1.72
N ALA A 28 3.96 -11.93 -2.62
CA ALA A 28 4.71 -13.18 -2.52
C ALA A 28 5.61 -13.21 -1.26
N ALA A 29 6.33 -12.12 -0.99
CA ALA A 29 7.21 -12.02 0.19
C ALA A 29 6.42 -12.14 1.50
N PHE A 30 5.30 -11.44 1.65
CA PHE A 30 4.46 -11.56 2.84
C PHE A 30 3.75 -12.92 2.93
N GLY A 31 3.35 -13.52 1.81
CA GLY A 31 2.87 -14.90 1.80
C GLY A 31 3.93 -15.89 2.33
N GLY A 32 5.19 -15.71 1.91
CA GLY A 32 6.32 -16.48 2.42
C GLY A 32 6.61 -16.22 3.89
N ILE A 33 6.60 -14.96 4.35
CA ILE A 33 6.78 -14.58 5.75
C ILE A 33 5.71 -15.24 6.63
N LEU A 34 4.43 -15.12 6.24
CA LEU A 34 3.33 -15.76 6.96
C LEU A 34 3.55 -17.27 7.04
N ARG A 35 3.87 -17.93 5.91
CA ARG A 35 4.06 -19.39 5.88
C ARG A 35 5.24 -19.83 6.75
N ILE A 36 6.39 -19.19 6.63
CA ILE A 36 7.60 -19.57 7.36
C ILE A 36 7.43 -19.34 8.86
N LEU A 37 6.89 -18.19 9.26
CA LEU A 37 6.72 -17.87 10.68
C LEU A 37 5.68 -18.79 11.34
N ASP A 38 4.62 -19.14 10.62
CA ASP A 38 3.58 -20.04 11.11
C ASP A 38 4.07 -21.50 11.19
N THR A 39 4.70 -22.03 10.13
CA THR A 39 5.07 -23.46 10.10
C THR A 39 6.43 -23.80 10.72
N ALA A 40 7.45 -22.96 10.51
CA ALA A 40 8.81 -23.26 10.97
C ALA A 40 9.13 -22.59 12.31
N PHE A 41 8.53 -21.43 12.59
CA PHE A 41 8.77 -20.66 13.82
C PHE A 41 7.52 -20.53 14.72
N GLY A 42 6.51 -21.37 14.51
CA GLY A 42 5.27 -21.38 15.30
C GLY A 42 5.41 -21.99 16.70
N ASN A 43 6.59 -22.50 17.06
CA ASN A 43 6.84 -23.00 18.42
C ASN A 43 6.70 -21.84 19.42
N PRO A 44 5.84 -21.92 20.46
CA PRO A 44 5.61 -20.84 21.41
C PRO A 44 6.88 -20.26 22.05
N LEU A 45 7.92 -21.08 22.25
CA LEU A 45 9.21 -20.63 22.82
C LEU A 45 9.95 -19.65 21.91
N LEU A 46 9.79 -19.76 20.58
CA LEU A 46 10.40 -18.86 19.59
C LEU A 46 9.58 -17.58 19.38
N VAL A 47 8.33 -17.58 19.85
CA VAL A 47 7.35 -16.52 19.61
C VAL A 47 7.27 -15.54 20.79
N PHE A 48 7.20 -16.06 22.03
CA PHE A 48 6.83 -15.28 23.23
C PHE A 48 7.98 -14.83 24.13
N ASP A 49 9.20 -15.34 23.96
CA ASP A 49 10.31 -14.92 24.84
C ASP A 49 10.73 -13.47 24.56
N PHE A 50 11.58 -12.88 25.42
CA PHE A 50 12.13 -11.53 25.24
C PHE A 50 12.84 -11.35 23.88
N THR A 51 13.37 -12.45 23.33
CA THR A 51 13.99 -12.52 21.99
C THR A 51 13.07 -13.11 20.91
N GLY A 52 11.80 -13.34 21.25
CA GLY A 52 10.80 -13.91 20.34
C GLY A 52 10.55 -13.00 19.13
N TRP A 53 10.35 -13.60 17.97
CA TRP A 53 10.27 -12.85 16.72
C TRP A 53 9.11 -11.85 16.70
N ALA A 54 8.02 -12.11 17.43
CA ALA A 54 6.86 -11.21 17.48
C ALA A 54 7.23 -9.82 18.00
N ASN A 55 8.04 -9.73 19.06
CA ASN A 55 8.51 -8.47 19.63
C ASN A 55 9.42 -7.70 18.65
N ILE A 56 10.27 -8.42 17.92
CA ILE A 56 11.13 -7.84 16.88
C ILE A 56 10.24 -7.27 15.76
N ILE A 57 9.22 -8.01 15.31
CA ILE A 57 8.29 -7.56 14.28
C ILE A 57 7.51 -6.32 14.73
N VAL A 58 7.10 -6.23 16.00
CA VAL A 58 6.45 -5.03 16.55
C VAL A 58 7.33 -3.79 16.42
N VAL A 59 8.59 -3.88 16.83
CA VAL A 59 9.55 -2.77 16.73
C VAL A 59 9.80 -2.40 15.26
N LEU A 60 9.98 -3.41 14.40
CA LEU A 60 10.17 -3.20 12.97
C LEU A 60 8.93 -2.58 12.30
N ALA A 61 7.72 -2.97 12.69
CA ALA A 61 6.48 -2.41 12.19
C ALA A 61 6.40 -0.90 12.50
N ALA A 62 6.62 -0.53 13.76
CA ALA A 62 6.63 0.88 14.19
C ALA A 62 7.68 1.69 13.43
N ALA A 63 8.93 1.22 13.41
CA ALA A 63 10.02 1.91 12.71
C ALA A 63 9.73 2.06 11.21
N THR A 64 9.18 1.01 10.58
CA THR A 64 8.86 1.00 9.15
C THR A 64 7.73 1.97 8.80
N MET A 65 6.67 2.03 9.62
CA MET A 65 5.58 2.99 9.44
C MET A 65 6.07 4.43 9.63
N ILE A 66 6.84 4.71 10.68
CA ILE A 66 7.33 6.06 10.98
C ILE A 66 8.29 6.52 9.88
N LEU A 67 9.34 5.75 9.61
CA LEU A 67 10.37 6.15 8.63
C LEU A 67 9.80 6.25 7.21
N GLY A 68 8.97 5.30 6.79
CA GLY A 68 8.34 5.31 5.47
C GLY A 68 7.47 6.55 5.25
N ASN A 69 6.55 6.83 6.19
CA ASN A 69 5.64 7.96 6.04
C ASN A 69 6.35 9.32 6.18
N LEU A 70 7.31 9.46 7.10
CA LEU A 70 8.05 10.72 7.26
C LEU A 70 8.97 11.01 6.06
N ALA A 71 9.64 10.00 5.52
CA ALA A 71 10.50 10.18 4.36
C ALA A 71 9.69 10.53 3.10
N ALA A 72 8.48 9.96 2.94
CA ALA A 72 7.58 10.26 1.83
C ALA A 72 7.15 11.74 1.77
N LEU A 73 7.03 12.43 2.91
CA LEU A 73 6.59 13.84 2.99
C LEU A 73 7.47 14.80 2.18
N ARG A 74 8.77 14.47 2.04
CA ARG A 74 9.74 15.34 1.37
C ARG A 74 10.02 14.96 -0.09
N GLN A 75 9.33 13.96 -0.64
CA GLN A 75 9.63 13.47 -1.99
C GLN A 75 8.77 14.17 -3.04
N ASP A 76 9.37 14.89 -3.98
CA ASP A 76 8.62 15.47 -5.11
C ASP A 76 8.52 14.54 -6.32
N ASN A 77 9.39 13.53 -6.40
CA ASN A 77 9.29 12.45 -7.37
C ASN A 77 8.20 11.45 -6.90
N ILE A 78 7.21 11.20 -7.75
CA ILE A 78 6.04 10.36 -7.47
C ILE A 78 6.43 8.89 -7.30
N LYS A 79 7.36 8.35 -8.10
CA LYS A 79 7.82 6.96 -7.92
C LYS A 79 8.58 6.79 -6.60
N ARG A 80 9.43 7.76 -6.26
CA ARG A 80 10.17 7.77 -4.98
C ARG A 80 9.22 7.95 -3.79
N LEU A 81 8.23 8.83 -3.90
CA LEU A 81 7.15 9.00 -2.93
C LEU A 81 6.38 7.70 -2.72
N LEU A 82 5.97 7.04 -3.81
CA LEU A 82 5.28 5.75 -3.75
C LEU A 82 6.16 4.62 -3.23
N ALA A 83 7.48 4.68 -3.40
CA ALA A 83 8.41 3.74 -2.80
C ALA A 83 8.42 3.87 -1.26
N TYR A 84 8.52 5.09 -0.72
CA TYR A 84 8.44 5.32 0.72
C TYR A 84 7.06 5.02 1.30
N SER A 85 5.99 5.35 0.57
CA SER A 85 4.64 4.86 0.86
C SER A 85 4.61 3.32 0.94
N SER A 86 5.20 2.63 -0.05
CA SER A 86 5.30 1.16 -0.07
C SER A 86 6.01 0.62 1.17
N ILE A 87 7.08 1.29 1.64
CA ILE A 87 7.74 0.97 2.90
C ILE A 87 6.74 1.10 4.06
N GLY A 88 6.06 2.24 4.19
CA GLY A 88 5.03 2.44 5.23
C GLY A 88 3.92 1.37 5.21
N HIS A 89 3.46 0.98 4.03
CA HIS A 89 2.48 -0.09 3.86
C HIS A 89 2.98 -1.48 4.28
N ALA A 90 4.28 -1.77 4.10
CA ALA A 90 4.87 -2.98 4.68
C ALA A 90 4.84 -2.93 6.21
N GLY A 91 5.03 -1.76 6.81
CA GLY A 91 4.87 -1.55 8.25
C GLY A 91 3.46 -1.90 8.75
N TYR A 92 2.40 -1.47 8.06
CA TYR A 92 1.03 -1.87 8.41
C TYR A 92 0.84 -3.39 8.33
N LEU A 93 1.30 -4.05 7.26
CA LEU A 93 1.23 -5.51 7.14
C LEU A 93 1.94 -6.23 8.30
N LEU A 94 3.10 -5.71 8.74
CA LEU A 94 3.83 -6.25 9.89
C LEU A 94 3.05 -6.15 11.21
N VAL A 95 2.12 -5.21 11.36
CA VAL A 95 1.20 -5.17 12.52
C VAL A 95 0.34 -6.43 12.57
N GLY A 96 -0.16 -6.89 11.42
CA GLY A 96 -0.91 -8.16 11.35
C GLY A 96 -0.03 -9.38 11.59
N VAL A 97 1.22 -9.37 11.10
CA VAL A 97 2.19 -10.44 11.38
C VAL A 97 2.52 -10.52 12.87
N ALA A 98 2.68 -9.37 13.54
CA ALA A 98 2.86 -9.31 14.99
C ALA A 98 1.63 -9.87 15.74
N ALA A 99 0.43 -9.45 15.36
CA ALA A 99 -0.82 -9.95 15.96
C ALA A 99 -0.98 -11.48 15.78
N MET A 100 -0.63 -12.01 14.60
CA MET A 100 -0.60 -13.45 14.36
C MET A 100 0.37 -14.16 15.30
N GLY A 101 1.56 -13.61 15.51
CA GLY A 101 2.51 -14.14 16.50
C GLY A 101 1.96 -14.15 17.93
N LEU A 102 1.12 -13.17 18.29
CA LEU A 102 0.44 -13.15 19.59
C LEU A 102 -0.79 -14.07 19.68
N GLY A 103 -1.03 -14.92 18.67
CA GLY A 103 -2.12 -15.89 18.67
C GLY A 103 -3.47 -15.32 18.23
N VAL A 104 -3.50 -14.13 17.63
CA VAL A 104 -4.74 -13.52 17.12
C VAL A 104 -5.18 -14.23 15.83
N VAL A 105 -6.28 -14.98 15.90
CA VAL A 105 -6.81 -15.79 14.79
C VAL A 105 -7.23 -14.93 13.59
N THR A 106 -7.78 -13.74 13.85
CA THR A 106 -8.27 -12.81 12.80
C THR A 106 -7.15 -12.08 12.05
N ALA A 107 -5.90 -12.18 12.51
CA ALA A 107 -4.77 -11.44 11.95
C ALA A 107 -4.36 -11.92 10.54
N LYS A 108 -4.23 -13.23 10.33
CA LYS A 108 -3.82 -13.79 9.03
C LYS A 108 -4.82 -13.47 7.91
N PRO A 109 -6.15 -13.63 8.08
CA PRO A 109 -7.14 -13.15 7.10
C PRO A 109 -7.04 -11.64 6.84
N ALA A 110 -6.81 -10.83 7.86
CA ALA A 110 -6.66 -9.37 7.71
C ALA A 110 -5.42 -9.00 6.87
N VAL A 111 -4.29 -9.68 7.06
CA VAL A 111 -3.09 -9.51 6.23
C VAL A 111 -3.36 -9.89 4.78
N LEU A 112 -4.02 -11.03 4.54
CA LEU A 112 -4.37 -11.48 3.18
C LEU A 112 -5.30 -10.49 2.47
N PHE A 113 -6.35 -10.02 3.15
CA PHE A 113 -7.23 -8.97 2.62
C PHE A 113 -6.43 -7.71 2.27
N TYR A 114 -5.53 -7.29 3.16
CA TYR A 114 -4.69 -6.13 2.92
C TYR A 114 -3.84 -6.27 1.68
N LEU A 115 -3.19 -7.43 1.49
CA LEU A 115 -2.37 -7.70 0.31
C LEU A 115 -3.18 -7.62 -0.99
N VAL A 116 -4.40 -8.14 -1.01
CA VAL A 116 -5.29 -8.08 -2.18
C VAL A 116 -5.67 -6.62 -2.49
N ALA A 117 -6.21 -5.89 -1.51
CA ALA A 117 -6.61 -4.49 -1.70
C ALA A 117 -5.41 -3.61 -2.10
N TYR A 118 -4.27 -3.81 -1.46
CA TYR A 118 -3.03 -3.10 -1.75
C TYR A 118 -2.49 -3.41 -3.15
N THR A 119 -2.57 -4.66 -3.61
CA THR A 119 -2.11 -5.07 -4.94
C THR A 119 -2.86 -4.33 -6.02
N PHE A 120 -4.19 -4.33 -5.99
CA PHE A 120 -5.00 -3.62 -7.00
C PHE A 120 -4.78 -2.11 -6.95
N THR A 121 -4.73 -1.54 -5.75
CA THR A 121 -4.47 -0.11 -5.56
C THR A 121 -3.10 0.30 -6.11
N THR A 122 -2.07 -0.49 -5.83
CA THR A 122 -0.68 -0.20 -6.24
C THR A 122 -0.50 -0.37 -7.74
N LEU A 123 -1.00 -1.48 -8.32
CA LEU A 123 -0.97 -1.69 -9.76
C LEU A 123 -1.74 -0.61 -10.52
N GLY A 124 -2.90 -0.19 -10.00
CA GLY A 124 -3.66 0.93 -10.55
C GLY A 124 -2.86 2.24 -10.51
N SER A 125 -2.25 2.57 -9.37
CA SER A 125 -1.42 3.78 -9.20
C SER A 125 -0.26 3.82 -10.20
N PHE A 126 0.53 2.75 -10.28
CA PHE A 126 1.63 2.67 -11.25
C PHE A 126 1.14 2.57 -12.69
N GLY A 127 -0.04 2.01 -12.93
CA GLY A 127 -0.70 2.06 -14.23
C GLY A 127 -1.01 3.49 -14.68
N VAL A 128 -1.46 4.36 -13.77
CA VAL A 128 -1.69 5.77 -14.11
C VAL A 128 -0.37 6.49 -14.38
N ILE A 129 0.66 6.25 -13.57
CA ILE A 129 2.00 6.81 -13.81
C ILE A 129 2.50 6.40 -15.20
N ALA A 130 2.38 5.12 -15.55
CA ALA A 130 2.80 4.59 -16.85
C ALA A 130 1.99 5.18 -18.01
N TRP A 131 0.71 5.48 -17.77
CA TRP A 131 -0.16 6.09 -18.77
C TRP A 131 0.17 7.57 -18.99
N ILE A 132 0.42 8.34 -17.93
CA ILE A 132 0.74 9.79 -18.01
C ILE A 132 2.12 10.01 -18.65
N GLY A 133 3.09 9.15 -18.32
CA GLY A 133 4.41 9.17 -18.92
C GLY A 133 4.44 8.57 -20.34
N ASN A 134 5.59 8.71 -20.99
CA ASN A 134 5.92 8.01 -22.23
C ASN A 134 7.39 7.57 -22.20
N ARG A 135 7.90 7.03 -23.32
CA ARG A 135 9.28 6.50 -23.41
C ARG A 135 10.37 7.56 -23.25
N THR A 136 10.06 8.83 -23.52
CA THR A 136 11.04 9.94 -23.48
C THR A 136 10.93 10.77 -22.20
N ASP A 137 9.77 10.76 -21.55
CA ASP A 137 9.53 11.47 -20.30
C ASP A 137 8.46 10.76 -19.45
N GLU A 138 8.88 10.22 -18.30
CA GLU A 138 7.98 9.53 -17.38
C GLU A 138 7.09 10.49 -16.55
N ARG A 139 7.32 11.81 -16.59
CA ARG A 139 6.55 12.83 -15.84
C ARG A 139 6.49 12.53 -14.34
N LEU A 140 7.66 12.38 -13.73
CA LEU A 140 7.76 11.86 -12.37
C LEU A 140 7.54 12.90 -11.28
N PHE A 141 7.54 14.20 -11.58
CA PHE A 141 7.40 15.21 -10.54
C PHE A 141 5.93 15.59 -10.32
N VAL A 142 5.56 15.88 -9.07
CA VAL A 142 4.19 16.32 -8.73
C VAL A 142 3.72 17.50 -9.59
N GLY A 143 4.62 18.40 -9.98
CA GLY A 143 4.31 19.53 -10.88
C GLY A 143 3.88 19.10 -12.28
N ASP A 144 4.40 17.99 -12.81
CA ASP A 144 4.07 17.51 -14.16
C ASP A 144 2.60 17.09 -14.32
N TRP A 145 1.93 16.87 -13.19
CA TRP A 145 0.56 16.37 -13.11
C TRP A 145 -0.45 17.52 -12.96
N ALA A 146 0.01 18.77 -12.97
CA ALA A 146 -0.85 19.94 -12.88
C ALA A 146 -1.92 19.95 -13.98
N GLY A 147 -3.19 20.16 -13.60
CA GLY A 147 -4.30 20.28 -14.55
C GLY A 147 -4.70 18.98 -15.27
N THR A 148 -4.24 17.82 -14.79
CA THR A 148 -4.62 16.51 -15.35
C THR A 148 -6.13 16.30 -15.37
N ALA A 149 -6.86 16.81 -14.37
CA ALA A 149 -8.31 16.68 -14.31
C ALA A 149 -9.04 17.45 -15.42
N GLN A 150 -8.46 18.56 -15.91
CA GLN A 150 -9.04 19.38 -16.97
C GLN A 150 -8.91 18.70 -18.34
N SER A 151 -7.76 18.07 -18.59
CA SER A 151 -7.46 17.43 -19.89
C SER A 151 -7.89 15.96 -19.96
N ARG A 152 -7.74 15.21 -18.86
CA ARG A 152 -7.98 13.76 -18.78
C ARG A 152 -8.70 13.39 -17.47
N PRO A 153 -9.96 13.81 -17.28
CA PRO A 153 -10.68 13.67 -16.00
C PRO A 153 -10.80 12.24 -15.50
N GLY A 154 -11.00 11.25 -16.38
CA GLY A 154 -11.09 9.84 -15.99
C GLY A 154 -9.81 9.28 -15.37
N VAL A 155 -8.65 9.72 -15.85
CA VAL A 155 -7.34 9.28 -15.33
C VAL A 155 -7.05 9.96 -13.99
N ALA A 156 -7.36 11.26 -13.87
CA ALA A 156 -7.27 11.98 -12.59
C ALA A 156 -8.17 11.35 -11.52
N LEU A 157 -9.39 10.95 -11.88
CA LEU A 157 -10.32 10.27 -10.99
C LEU A 157 -9.78 8.90 -10.55
N ALA A 158 -9.26 8.10 -11.49
CA ALA A 158 -8.67 6.80 -11.19
C ALA A 158 -7.47 6.94 -10.23
N MET A 159 -6.55 7.87 -10.50
CA MET A 159 -5.43 8.13 -9.58
C MET A 159 -5.92 8.56 -8.22
N THR A 160 -6.90 9.47 -8.15
CA THR A 160 -7.47 9.93 -6.89
C THR A 160 -8.06 8.77 -6.09
N LEU A 161 -8.83 7.89 -6.74
CA LEU A 161 -9.35 6.68 -6.11
C LEU A 161 -8.22 5.82 -5.51
N PHE A 162 -7.14 5.59 -6.27
CA PHE A 162 -6.02 4.79 -5.77
C PHE A 162 -5.28 5.47 -4.62
N LEU A 163 -5.02 6.77 -4.71
CA LEU A 163 -4.37 7.55 -3.66
C LEU A 163 -5.21 7.62 -2.38
N LEU A 164 -6.52 7.77 -2.50
CA LEU A 164 -7.45 7.70 -1.38
C LEU A 164 -7.50 6.29 -0.77
N SER A 165 -7.40 5.25 -1.59
CA SER A 165 -7.25 3.87 -1.12
C SER A 165 -5.96 3.66 -0.34
N LEU A 166 -4.81 4.11 -0.85
CA LEU A 166 -3.55 4.08 -0.10
C LEU A 166 -3.63 4.89 1.21
N GLY A 167 -4.29 6.05 1.18
CA GLY A 167 -4.58 6.88 2.35
C GLY A 167 -5.49 6.19 3.36
N GLY A 168 -6.34 5.26 2.93
CA GLY A 168 -7.31 4.56 3.75
C GLY A 168 -8.57 5.40 3.98
N VAL A 169 -9.10 6.02 2.94
CA VAL A 169 -10.33 6.83 3.01
C VAL A 169 -11.55 5.97 2.59
N PRO A 170 -12.62 5.88 3.40
CA PRO A 170 -13.85 5.20 3.00
C PRO A 170 -14.46 5.81 1.72
N PRO A 171 -15.13 5.02 0.85
CA PRO A 171 -15.44 3.60 0.97
C PRO A 171 -14.41 2.69 0.24
N THR A 172 -13.12 3.03 0.21
CA THR A 172 -12.12 2.26 -0.55
C THR A 172 -11.67 0.97 0.15
N GLY A 173 -11.20 -0.02 -0.62
CA GLY A 173 -10.63 -1.25 -0.05
C GLY A 173 -9.45 -1.02 0.90
N GLY A 174 -8.63 0.00 0.66
CA GLY A 174 -7.51 0.34 1.54
C GLY A 174 -7.91 0.83 2.93
N PHE A 175 -9.12 1.40 3.10
CA PHE A 175 -9.68 1.71 4.42
C PHE A 175 -9.95 0.42 5.20
N PHE A 176 -10.72 -0.51 4.61
CA PHE A 176 -11.06 -1.78 5.26
C PHE A 176 -9.82 -2.64 5.52
N ALA A 177 -8.81 -2.52 4.67
CA ALA A 177 -7.53 -3.19 4.86
C ALA A 177 -6.85 -2.75 6.16
N LYS A 178 -6.70 -1.44 6.37
CA LYS A 178 -6.15 -0.91 7.63
C LYS A 178 -7.07 -1.22 8.82
N PHE A 179 -8.37 -1.07 8.64
CA PHE A 179 -9.36 -1.33 9.69
C PHE A 179 -9.27 -2.77 10.21
N PHE A 180 -9.26 -3.79 9.35
CA PHE A 180 -9.17 -5.18 9.80
C PHE A 180 -7.84 -5.50 10.46
N LEU A 181 -6.72 -4.98 9.96
CA LEU A 181 -5.42 -5.15 10.61
C LEU A 181 -5.40 -4.54 12.01
N PHE A 182 -5.89 -3.31 12.16
CA PHE A 182 -5.93 -2.65 13.45
C PHE A 182 -6.93 -3.31 14.39
N ARG A 183 -8.09 -3.76 13.89
CA ARG A 183 -9.06 -4.53 14.67
C ARG A 183 -8.44 -5.81 15.23
N ALA A 184 -7.74 -6.58 14.40
CA ALA A 184 -7.04 -7.79 14.85
C ALA A 184 -5.97 -7.45 15.90
N ALA A 185 -5.16 -6.42 15.65
CA ALA A 185 -4.15 -5.99 16.63
C ALA A 185 -4.75 -5.55 17.97
N MET A 186 -5.95 -4.95 17.97
CA MET A 186 -6.67 -4.55 19.20
C MET A 186 -7.20 -5.74 20.02
N GLU A 187 -7.12 -6.99 19.53
CA GLU A 187 -7.38 -8.18 20.34
C GLU A 187 -6.24 -8.49 21.32
N SER A 188 -5.05 -7.88 21.12
CA SER A 188 -3.88 -8.03 22.01
C SER A 188 -3.50 -6.69 22.67
N PRO A 189 -3.60 -6.56 24.01
CA PRO A 189 -3.26 -5.33 24.74
C PRO A 189 -1.86 -4.77 24.46
N GLN A 190 -0.90 -5.65 24.17
CA GLN A 190 0.49 -5.31 23.88
C GLN A 190 0.66 -4.50 22.58
N LEU A 191 -0.32 -4.55 21.68
CA LEU A 191 -0.28 -3.87 20.38
C LEU A 191 -1.05 -2.54 20.35
N TYR A 192 -1.70 -2.14 21.44
CA TYR A 192 -2.53 -0.93 21.44
C TYR A 192 -1.75 0.32 21.04
N TRP A 193 -0.55 0.48 21.58
CA TRP A 193 0.33 1.58 21.21
C TRP A 193 0.76 1.51 19.74
N LEU A 194 0.95 0.31 19.19
CA LEU A 194 1.34 0.10 17.79
C LEU A 194 0.20 0.49 16.84
N VAL A 195 -1.05 0.22 17.23
CA VAL A 195 -2.25 0.68 16.53
C VAL A 195 -2.31 2.20 16.53
N VAL A 196 -2.05 2.86 17.67
CA VAL A 196 -1.99 4.33 17.74
C VAL A 196 -0.93 4.88 16.78
N VAL A 197 0.29 4.31 16.78
CA VAL A 197 1.34 4.69 15.82
C VAL A 197 0.84 4.51 14.38
N GLY A 198 0.21 3.38 14.07
CA GLY A 198 -0.29 3.10 12.73
C GLY A 198 -1.38 4.08 12.27
N VAL A 199 -2.29 4.47 13.15
CA VAL A 199 -3.31 5.48 12.87
C VAL A 199 -2.67 6.85 12.61
N LEU A 200 -1.75 7.28 13.48
CA LEU A 200 -1.07 8.57 13.33
C LEU A 200 -0.25 8.63 12.03
N THR A 201 0.52 7.59 11.71
CA THR A 201 1.28 7.54 10.46
C THR A 201 0.36 7.45 9.23
N SER A 202 -0.83 6.87 9.38
CA SER A 202 -1.83 6.85 8.31
C SER A 202 -2.39 8.25 8.05
N VAL A 203 -2.61 9.06 9.10
CA VAL A 203 -3.00 10.47 8.94
C VAL A 203 -1.90 11.26 8.24
N VAL A 204 -0.64 11.07 8.62
CA VAL A 204 0.52 11.67 7.92
C VAL A 204 0.52 11.29 6.44
N SER A 205 0.15 10.05 6.11
CA SER A 205 0.14 9.57 4.73
C SER A 205 -0.81 10.33 3.81
N ILE A 206 -1.97 10.73 4.35
CA ILE A 206 -3.01 11.44 3.59
C ILE A 206 -2.46 12.76 3.02
N TYR A 207 -1.59 13.46 3.77
CA TYR A 207 -1.03 14.73 3.31
C TYR A 207 -0.28 14.59 1.97
N TYR A 208 0.68 13.66 1.89
CA TYR A 208 1.51 13.55 0.70
C TYR A 208 0.74 12.97 -0.51
N TYR A 209 -0.31 12.17 -0.26
CA TYR A 209 -1.23 11.72 -1.32
C TYR A 209 -2.11 12.85 -1.83
N LEU A 210 -2.72 13.62 -0.93
CA LEU A 210 -3.57 14.75 -1.30
C LEU A 210 -2.79 15.82 -2.06
N ARG A 211 -1.49 15.98 -1.81
CA ARG A 211 -0.64 16.89 -2.59
C ARG A 211 -0.64 16.57 -4.09
N ILE A 212 -0.67 15.30 -4.48
CA ILE A 212 -0.78 14.87 -5.88
C ILE A 212 -2.18 15.17 -6.41
N VAL A 213 -3.22 14.86 -5.63
CA VAL A 213 -4.62 15.19 -5.98
C VAL A 213 -4.79 16.70 -6.20
N ILE A 214 -4.22 17.51 -5.31
CA ILE A 214 -4.28 18.97 -5.40
C ILE A 214 -3.63 19.46 -6.69
N ALA A 215 -2.47 18.91 -7.06
CA ALA A 215 -1.83 19.25 -8.33
C ALA A 215 -2.74 18.92 -9.53
N MET A 216 -3.34 17.72 -9.57
CA MET A 216 -4.19 17.29 -10.69
C MET A 216 -5.44 18.15 -10.90
N TYR A 217 -6.06 18.64 -9.83
CA TYR A 217 -7.38 19.30 -9.88
C TYR A 217 -7.33 20.83 -9.75
N PHE A 218 -6.37 21.38 -9.01
CA PHE A 218 -6.40 22.79 -8.60
C PHE A 218 -5.20 23.61 -9.10
N ARG A 219 -4.37 23.05 -9.99
CA ARG A 219 -3.27 23.79 -10.63
C ARG A 219 -3.47 23.83 -12.14
N ASP A 220 -2.99 24.90 -12.75
CA ASP A 220 -3.03 25.06 -14.20
C ASP A 220 -2.01 24.15 -14.89
N PRO A 221 -2.34 23.59 -16.08
CA PRO A 221 -1.44 22.72 -16.81
C PRO A 221 -0.13 23.43 -17.17
N LEU A 222 1.01 22.89 -16.73
CA LEU A 222 2.32 23.42 -17.10
C LEU A 222 2.69 23.06 -18.55
N ARG A 223 2.23 21.91 -19.03
CA ARG A 223 2.45 21.40 -20.39
C ARG A 223 1.38 20.37 -20.77
N PRO A 224 1.01 20.24 -22.07
CA PRO A 224 0.05 19.24 -22.53
C PRO A 224 0.45 17.83 -22.11
N LEU A 225 -0.51 16.96 -21.80
CA LEU A 225 -0.27 15.53 -21.57
C LEU A 225 -0.28 14.80 -22.92
N GLU A 226 0.81 14.08 -23.22
CA GLU A 226 0.95 13.24 -24.43
C GLU A 226 1.19 11.78 -24.03
N PRO A 227 0.16 11.11 -23.49
CA PRO A 227 0.25 9.75 -22.99
C PRO A 227 0.38 8.75 -24.13
N THR A 228 1.06 7.63 -23.87
CA THR A 228 1.02 6.48 -24.80
C THR A 228 -0.28 5.72 -24.57
N ASP A 229 -1.31 6.07 -25.32
CA ASP A 229 -2.68 5.66 -25.04
C ASP A 229 -3.02 4.27 -25.62
N ALA A 230 -2.64 3.21 -24.88
CA ALA A 230 -2.92 1.83 -25.26
C ALA A 230 -4.22 1.29 -24.62
N ALA A 231 -5.02 0.56 -25.39
CA ALA A 231 -6.25 -0.07 -24.91
C ALA A 231 -6.02 -1.02 -23.72
N SER A 232 -4.89 -1.73 -23.72
CA SER A 232 -4.48 -2.60 -22.61
C SER A 232 -4.28 -1.83 -21.30
N THR A 233 -3.72 -0.62 -21.37
CA THR A 233 -3.50 0.22 -20.17
C THR A 233 -4.83 0.73 -19.63
N ARG A 234 -5.75 1.16 -20.50
CA ARG A 234 -7.11 1.57 -20.10
C ARG A 234 -7.87 0.41 -19.44
N ALA A 235 -7.79 -0.80 -20.01
CA ALA A 235 -8.42 -1.98 -19.44
C ALA A 235 -7.84 -2.32 -18.07
N ALA A 236 -6.51 -2.30 -17.91
CA ALA A 236 -5.85 -2.53 -16.63
C ALA A 236 -6.27 -1.49 -15.56
N LEU A 237 -6.37 -0.21 -15.94
CA LEU A 237 -6.85 0.85 -15.05
C LEU A 237 -8.30 0.64 -14.63
N LEU A 238 -9.18 0.26 -15.56
CA LEU A 238 -10.58 -0.02 -15.26
C LEU A 238 -10.71 -1.21 -14.32
N ILE A 239 -10.01 -2.32 -14.59
CA ILE A 239 -10.04 -3.53 -13.78
C ILE A 239 -9.56 -3.23 -12.35
N THR A 240 -8.43 -2.52 -12.22
CA THR A 240 -7.88 -2.16 -10.90
C THR A 240 -8.79 -1.20 -10.15
N ALA A 241 -9.37 -0.19 -10.80
CA ALA A 241 -10.32 0.74 -10.19
C ALA A 241 -11.57 0.02 -9.68
N VAL A 242 -12.16 -0.86 -10.50
CA VAL A 242 -13.33 -1.67 -10.12
C VAL A 242 -12.97 -2.59 -8.95
N ALA A 243 -11.81 -3.25 -8.97
CA ALA A 243 -11.38 -4.12 -7.87
C ALA A 243 -11.19 -3.36 -6.55
N VAL A 244 -10.64 -2.15 -6.58
CA VAL A 244 -10.50 -1.28 -5.39
C VAL A 244 -11.85 -0.86 -4.82
N LEU A 245 -12.84 -0.61 -5.67
CA LEU A 245 -14.21 -0.30 -5.22
C LEU A 245 -14.92 -1.54 -4.69
N LEU A 246 -14.82 -2.70 -5.37
CA LEU A 246 -15.43 -3.95 -4.93
C LEU A 246 -14.90 -4.40 -3.57
N THR A 247 -13.58 -4.30 -3.35
CA THR A 247 -12.97 -4.61 -2.04
C THR A 247 -13.41 -3.64 -0.94
N GLY A 248 -13.83 -2.42 -1.31
CA GLY A 248 -14.36 -1.44 -0.37
C GLY A 248 -15.86 -1.58 -0.09
N ILE A 249 -16.67 -1.94 -1.10
CA ILE A 249 -18.13 -2.08 -0.98
C ILE A 249 -18.50 -3.43 -0.36
N LEU A 250 -17.77 -4.49 -0.69
CA LEU A 250 -18.04 -5.87 -0.25
C LEU A 250 -16.87 -6.46 0.57
N PRO A 251 -16.40 -5.79 1.64
CA PRO A 251 -15.22 -6.26 2.37
C PRO A 251 -15.43 -7.62 3.04
N GLY A 252 -16.66 -7.92 3.49
CA GLY A 252 -17.01 -9.18 4.15
C GLY A 252 -16.76 -10.42 3.28
N SER A 253 -17.20 -10.39 2.02
CA SER A 253 -17.05 -11.53 1.09
C SER A 253 -15.58 -11.89 0.82
N PHE A 254 -14.70 -10.88 0.78
CA PHE A 254 -13.26 -11.12 0.61
C PHE A 254 -12.61 -11.67 1.88
N VAL A 255 -13.04 -11.24 3.06
CA VAL A 255 -12.55 -11.81 4.34
C VAL A 255 -13.02 -13.25 4.50
N GLU A 256 -14.26 -13.56 4.15
CA GLU A 256 -14.78 -14.93 4.13
C GLU A 256 -13.99 -15.82 3.16
N TRP A 257 -13.67 -15.32 1.95
CA TRP A 257 -12.80 -16.04 1.00
C TRP A 257 -11.38 -16.27 1.55
N ALA A 258 -10.82 -15.30 2.29
CA ALA A 258 -9.48 -15.40 2.86
C ALA A 258 -9.40 -16.31 4.09
N SER A 259 -10.51 -16.50 4.81
CA SER A 259 -10.54 -17.22 6.10
C SER A 259 -10.12 -18.71 5.97
N PRO A 260 -10.59 -19.49 4.99
CA PRO A 260 -10.10 -20.85 4.75
C PRO A 260 -8.61 -20.93 4.39
N LEU A 261 -8.07 -19.91 3.71
CA LEU A 261 -6.65 -19.83 3.36
C LEU A 261 -5.77 -19.54 4.59
N ALA A 262 -6.36 -18.96 5.64
CA ALA A 262 -5.69 -18.74 6.91
C ALA A 262 -5.66 -19.99 7.81
N GLY A 263 -6.62 -20.90 7.65
CA GLY A 263 -6.83 -22.08 8.51
C GLY A 263 -5.95 -23.31 8.24
N LYS A 264 -4.76 -23.16 7.65
CA LYS A 264 -3.77 -24.23 7.42
C LYS A 264 -2.33 -23.75 7.59
#